data_AF-A0A034WAL4-F1
#
_entry.id   AF-A0A034WAL4-F1
#
_cell.length_a   1.000
_cell.length_b   1.000
_cell.length_c   1.000
_cell.angle_alpha   90.00
_cell.angle_beta   90.00
_cell.angle_gamma   90.00
#
_symmetry.space_group_name_H-M   'P 1'
#
loop_
_entity.id
_entity.type
_entity.pdbx_description
1 polymer ?
#
loop_
_entity_poly.entity_id
_entity_poly.type
_entity_poly.pdbx_seq_one_letter_code
_entity_poly.pdbx_strand_id
1 'polypeptide(L)'
;VSIRSCKKISNPFFSRNCVNHHLHLPMNEVIERNPELEARCQRLREQQQNKEYLDMTKNVDSTLKYVPEDTLAYQVKAMNSQMIAVLQFIFSVAAGFVFGFLGLELIFGGIEFGLRLVLGIFCALVIGVAEMYFLLKKLNEEEKAISSLKKSTEPVKKNEKMLKPHSE
;
A
#
# COMPACT_ATOMS: atom_id res chain seq x y z
N VAL A 1 -2.97 23.26 0.54
CA VAL A 1 -3.67 23.68 -0.68
C VAL A 1 -4.28 25.04 -0.43
N SER A 2 -3.85 26.01 -1.24
CA SER A 2 -4.20 27.43 -1.22
C SER A 2 -5.62 27.65 -1.70
N ILE A 3 -6.44 28.43 -0.99
CA ILE A 3 -7.42 29.37 -1.58
C ILE A 3 -7.65 30.54 -0.61
N ARG A 4 -6.82 31.60 -0.70
CA ARG A 4 -7.26 32.94 -0.29
C ARG A 4 -7.96 33.56 -1.49
N SER A 5 -9.29 33.56 -1.46
CA SER A 5 -10.08 34.48 -2.28
C SER A 5 -10.47 35.63 -1.37
N CYS A 6 -9.72 36.73 -1.42
CA CYS A 6 -10.16 37.98 -0.83
C CYS A 6 -10.29 39.02 -1.93
N LYS A 7 -11.47 39.64 -1.88
CA LYS A 7 -12.13 40.42 -2.91
C LYS A 7 -11.33 41.67 -3.25
N LYS A 8 -11.20 41.89 -4.55
CA LYS A 8 -10.61 43.06 -5.21
C LYS A 8 -11.28 44.34 -4.69
N ILE A 9 -10.53 45.19 -3.98
CA ILE A 9 -10.90 46.59 -3.76
C ILE A 9 -9.82 47.41 -4.45
N SER A 10 -10.22 48.04 -5.54
CA SER A 10 -9.45 49.04 -6.27
C SER A 10 -9.30 50.29 -5.41
N ASN A 11 -8.08 50.80 -5.26
CA ASN A 11 -7.77 52.10 -5.86
C ASN A 11 -6.27 52.36 -5.99
N PRO A 12 -5.82 53.02 -7.08
CA PRO A 12 -4.42 53.16 -7.44
C PRO A 12 -3.96 54.62 -7.33
N PHE A 13 -3.01 54.93 -6.44
CA PHE A 13 -2.01 55.96 -6.73
C PHE A 13 -0.89 55.90 -5.69
N PHE A 14 0.17 55.19 -6.04
CA PHE A 14 1.43 55.25 -5.32
C PHE A 14 2.27 56.33 -6.00
N SER A 15 2.48 57.47 -5.35
CA SER A 15 3.53 58.41 -5.76
C SER A 15 4.33 58.90 -4.55
N ARG A 16 5.62 58.61 -4.65
CA ARG A 16 6.80 59.26 -4.08
C ARG A 16 6.67 60.13 -2.83
N ASN A 17 7.58 59.78 -1.90
CA ASN A 17 8.27 60.64 -0.93
C ASN A 17 7.45 61.16 0.26
N CYS A 18 7.44 60.40 1.36
CA CYS A 18 7.38 60.98 2.70
C CYS A 18 8.39 60.28 3.62
N VAL A 19 9.48 60.99 3.87
CA VAL A 19 10.41 60.81 4.98
C VAL A 19 9.64 61.03 6.29
N ASN A 20 9.82 60.15 7.27
CA ASN A 20 9.34 60.29 8.65
C ASN A 20 7.84 60.60 8.84
N HIS A 21 6.94 59.68 8.54
CA HIS A 21 5.61 59.70 9.14
C HIS A 21 5.26 58.32 9.70
N HIS A 22 4.95 58.30 11.00
CA HIS A 22 4.55 57.14 11.76
C HIS A 22 3.31 56.51 11.09
N LEU A 23 3.46 55.32 10.51
CA LEU A 23 2.37 54.60 9.86
C LEU A 23 1.40 54.12 10.95
N HIS A 24 0.43 54.96 11.31
CA HIS A 24 -0.69 54.56 12.15
C HIS A 24 -1.62 53.68 11.31
N LEU A 25 -1.48 52.36 11.43
CA LEU A 25 -2.45 51.43 10.88
C LEU A 25 -3.75 51.58 11.68
N PRO A 26 -4.91 51.79 11.02
CA PRO A 26 -6.19 51.78 11.73
C PRO A 26 -6.36 50.42 12.41
N MET A 27 -6.58 50.44 13.71
CA MET A 27 -6.75 49.22 14.49
C MET A 27 -8.05 48.55 14.02
N ASN A 28 -7.93 47.34 13.49
CA ASN A 28 -9.07 46.58 12.99
C ASN A 28 -10.08 46.34 14.12
N GLU A 29 -11.35 46.65 13.88
CA GLU A 29 -12.43 46.39 14.84
C GLU A 29 -12.49 44.90 15.16
N VAL A 30 -12.36 44.55 16.44
CA VAL A 30 -12.40 43.15 16.88
C VAL A 30 -13.86 42.71 16.94
N ILE A 31 -14.31 42.09 15.85
CA ILE A 31 -15.63 41.44 15.82
C ILE A 31 -15.60 40.23 16.74
N GLU A 32 -16.55 40.14 17.67
CA GLU A 32 -16.70 38.99 18.55
C GLU A 32 -16.98 37.73 17.71
N ARG A 33 -16.22 36.66 17.97
CA ARG A 33 -16.37 35.43 17.21
C ARG A 33 -17.69 34.77 17.55
N ASN A 34 -18.44 34.35 16.54
CA ASN A 34 -19.63 33.55 16.76
C ASN A 34 -19.24 32.25 17.52
N PRO A 35 -19.81 32.02 18.72
CA PRO A 35 -19.43 30.89 19.58
C PRO A 35 -19.70 29.52 18.93
N GLU A 36 -20.70 29.43 18.05
CA GLU A 36 -21.02 28.21 17.31
C GLU A 36 -19.90 27.84 16.32
N LEU A 37 -19.35 28.84 15.62
CA LEU A 37 -18.28 28.64 14.65
C LEU A 37 -16.95 28.28 15.32
N GLU A 38 -16.67 28.87 16.48
CA GLU A 38 -15.48 28.56 17.27
C GLU A 38 -15.53 27.13 17.83
N ALA A 39 -16.67 26.73 18.39
CA ALA A 39 -16.90 25.35 18.82
C ALA A 39 -16.71 24.34 17.68
N ARG A 40 -17.17 24.68 16.46
CA ARG A 40 -16.98 23.82 15.28
C ARG A 40 -15.52 23.74 14.84
N CYS A 41 -14.80 24.86 14.85
CA CYS A 41 -13.38 24.90 14.50
C CYS A 41 -12.54 24.10 15.49
N GLN A 42 -12.89 24.17 16.78
CA GLN A 42 -12.22 23.40 17.82
C GLN A 42 -12.41 21.90 17.62
N ARG A 43 -13.65 21.43 17.37
CA ARG A 43 -13.92 20.02 17.05
C ARG A 43 -13.13 19.53 15.82
N LEU A 44 -13.07 20.32 14.75
CA LEU A 44 -12.32 19.95 13.53
C LEU A 44 -10.81 19.89 13.79
N ARG A 45 -10.28 20.82 14.59
CA ARG A 45 -8.86 20.84 14.97
C ARG A 45 -8.51 19.63 15.83
N GLU A 46 -9.35 19.30 16.80
CA GLU A 46 -9.21 18.10 17.63
C GLU A 46 -9.24 16.81 16.78
N GLN A 47 -10.16 16.72 15.81
CA GLN A 47 -10.21 15.59 14.88
C GLN A 47 -8.94 15.46 14.03
N GLN A 48 -8.41 16.59 13.54
CA GLN A 48 -7.19 16.59 12.74
C GLN A 48 -5.97 16.20 13.57
N GLN A 49 -5.85 16.74 14.79
CA GLN A 49 -4.78 16.40 15.72
C GLN A 49 -4.84 14.93 16.11
N ASN A 50 -6.04 14.36 16.31
CA ASN A 50 -6.18 12.95 16.64
C ASN A 50 -5.74 12.05 15.46
N LYS A 51 -6.08 12.43 14.22
CA LYS A 51 -5.59 11.72 13.02
C LYS A 51 -4.06 11.76 12.90
N GLU A 52 -3.47 12.94 13.13
CA GLU A 52 -2.02 13.13 13.06
C GLU A 52 -1.30 12.36 14.18
N TYR A 53 -1.87 12.34 15.39
CA TYR A 53 -1.38 11.51 16.50
C TYR A 53 -1.41 10.02 16.17
N LEU A 54 -2.51 9.52 15.60
CA LEU A 54 -2.63 8.12 15.17
C LEU A 54 -1.64 7.76 14.06
N ASP A 55 -1.38 8.66 13.11
CA ASP A 55 -0.39 8.43 12.05
C ASP A 55 1.05 8.38 12.60
N MET A 56 1.39 9.29 13.53
CA MET A 56 2.69 9.30 14.20
C MET A 56 2.92 8.05 15.06
N THR A 57 1.88 7.56 15.75
CA THR A 57 2.00 6.43 16.69
C THR A 57 1.82 5.06 16.04
N LYS A 58 1.35 5.01 14.78
CA LYS A 58 1.14 3.78 14.00
C LYS A 58 2.35 2.84 13.94
N ASN A 59 3.57 3.39 13.94
CA ASN A 59 4.81 2.61 13.82
C ASN A 59 5.40 2.18 15.16
N VAL A 60 4.95 2.79 16.26
CA VAL A 60 5.52 2.59 17.61
C VAL A 60 4.76 1.52 18.38
N ASP A 61 3.44 1.42 18.15
CA ASP A 61 2.61 0.42 18.81
C ASP A 61 2.68 -0.94 18.07
N SER A 62 3.60 -1.80 18.50
CA SER A 62 3.70 -3.18 18.01
C SER A 62 2.60 -4.11 18.54
N THR A 63 1.85 -3.66 19.55
CA THR A 63 0.74 -4.41 20.19
C THR A 63 -0.62 -4.14 19.54
N LEU A 64 -0.82 -2.95 18.96
CA LEU A 64 -1.96 -2.61 18.10
C LEU A 64 -1.75 -3.05 16.65
N LYS A 65 -0.96 -4.10 16.42
CA LYS A 65 -0.79 -4.73 15.11
C LYS A 65 -1.87 -5.77 14.82
N TYR A 66 -2.96 -5.78 15.59
CA TYR A 66 -4.21 -6.43 15.20
C TYR A 66 -4.93 -5.51 14.21
N VAL A 67 -4.33 -5.37 13.03
CA VAL A 67 -5.00 -4.79 11.86
C VAL A 67 -6.08 -5.80 11.48
N PRO A 68 -7.35 -5.38 11.27
CA PRO A 68 -8.39 -6.31 10.87
C PRO A 68 -7.95 -7.03 9.58
N GLU A 69 -7.99 -8.36 9.60
CA GLU A 69 -7.59 -9.24 8.48
C GLU A 69 -8.43 -9.03 7.19
N ASP A 70 -9.36 -8.07 7.24
CA ASP A 70 -10.34 -7.76 6.19
C ASP A 70 -10.01 -6.50 5.38
N THR A 71 -8.87 -5.84 5.60
CA THR A 71 -8.47 -4.76 4.68
C THR A 71 -8.01 -5.37 3.36
N LEU A 72 -8.86 -5.27 2.33
CA LEU A 72 -8.57 -5.65 0.94
C LEU A 72 -7.14 -5.30 0.51
N ALA A 73 -6.57 -4.20 0.99
CA ALA A 73 -5.18 -3.83 0.74
C ALA A 73 -4.14 -4.91 1.08
N TYR A 74 -4.32 -5.70 2.15
CA TYR A 74 -3.42 -6.79 2.52
C TYR A 74 -3.64 -8.04 1.65
N GLN A 75 -4.90 -8.37 1.36
CA GLN A 75 -5.26 -9.49 0.48
C GLN A 75 -4.84 -9.23 -0.98
N VAL A 76 -5.00 -8.00 -1.46
CA VAL A 76 -4.54 -7.55 -2.79
C VAL A 76 -3.02 -7.58 -2.86
N LYS A 77 -2.32 -7.21 -1.77
CA LYS A 77 -0.85 -7.31 -1.70
C LYS A 77 -0.35 -8.76 -1.72
N ALA A 78 -1.05 -9.68 -1.06
CA ALA A 78 -0.74 -11.11 -1.11
C ALA A 78 -1.04 -11.73 -2.49
N MET A 79 -2.19 -11.41 -3.09
CA MET A 79 -2.56 -11.84 -4.46
C MET A 79 -1.58 -11.34 -5.52
N ASN A 80 -1.01 -10.15 -5.35
CA ASN A 80 -0.10 -9.58 -6.33
C ASN A 80 1.14 -10.45 -6.54
N SER A 81 1.68 -11.05 -5.46
CA SER A 81 2.90 -11.87 -5.55
C SER A 81 2.67 -13.19 -6.30
N GLN A 82 1.51 -13.83 -6.10
CA GLN A 82 1.17 -15.08 -6.81
C GLN A 82 0.95 -14.82 -8.29
N MET A 83 0.29 -13.71 -8.64
CA MET A 83 0.11 -13.30 -10.04
C MET A 83 1.46 -12.98 -10.73
N ILE A 84 2.37 -12.31 -10.02
CA ILE A 84 3.73 -12.05 -10.50
C ILE A 84 4.50 -13.36 -10.76
N ALA A 85 4.34 -14.37 -9.90
CA ALA A 85 5.00 -15.67 -10.09
C ALA A 85 4.51 -16.41 -11.35
N VAL A 86 3.21 -16.37 -11.63
CA VAL A 86 2.63 -16.97 -12.86
C VAL A 86 3.11 -16.23 -14.11
N LEU A 87 3.17 -14.90 -14.07
CA LEU A 87 3.71 -14.11 -15.17
C LEU A 87 5.19 -14.44 -15.43
N GLN A 88 6.00 -14.52 -14.38
CA GLN A 88 7.40 -14.89 -14.48
C GLN A 88 7.60 -16.27 -15.12
N PHE A 89 6.75 -17.25 -14.78
CA PHE A 89 6.75 -18.57 -15.42
C PHE A 89 6.54 -18.47 -16.94
N ILE A 90 5.53 -17.72 -17.38
CA ILE A 90 5.23 -17.56 -18.80
C ILE A 90 6.40 -16.86 -19.52
N PHE A 91 6.95 -15.80 -18.91
CA PHE A 91 8.10 -15.09 -19.46
C PHE A 91 9.35 -15.97 -19.54
N SER A 92 9.58 -16.83 -18.55
CA SER A 92 10.70 -17.78 -18.50
C SER A 92 10.59 -18.83 -19.62
N VAL A 93 9.41 -19.44 -19.80
CA VAL A 93 9.16 -20.41 -20.88
C VAL A 93 9.26 -19.74 -22.26
N ALA A 94 8.70 -18.54 -22.42
CA ALA A 94 8.78 -17.78 -23.67
C ALA A 94 10.23 -17.38 -24.00
N ALA A 95 10.98 -16.91 -23.01
CA ALA A 95 12.40 -16.58 -23.18
C ALA A 95 13.22 -17.83 -23.51
N GLY A 96 12.96 -18.96 -22.87
CA GLY A 96 13.59 -20.25 -23.15
C GLY A 96 13.34 -20.73 -24.58
N PHE A 97 12.11 -20.58 -25.06
CA PHE A 97 11.74 -20.89 -26.44
C PHE A 97 12.42 -19.95 -27.44
N VAL A 98 12.34 -18.63 -27.20
CA VAL A 98 12.97 -17.63 -28.07
C VAL A 98 14.48 -17.80 -28.10
N PHE A 99 15.11 -18.08 -26.95
CA PHE A 99 16.54 -18.35 -26.85
C PHE A 99 16.92 -19.67 -27.53
N GLY A 100 16.16 -20.75 -27.34
CA GLY A 100 16.43 -22.01 -28.02
C GLY A 100 16.23 -21.92 -29.54
N PHE A 101 15.27 -21.09 -30.00
CA PHE A 101 15.05 -20.85 -31.41
C PHE A 101 16.10 -19.87 -31.97
N LEU A 102 16.20 -18.62 -31.52
CA LEU A 102 17.13 -17.60 -32.06
C LEU A 102 18.57 -17.79 -31.62
N GLY A 103 18.82 -18.20 -30.38
CA GLY A 103 20.17 -18.34 -29.84
C GLY A 103 21.00 -19.39 -30.58
N LEU A 104 20.38 -20.50 -31.00
CA LEU A 104 21.07 -21.54 -31.75
C LEU A 104 21.41 -21.11 -33.19
N GLU A 105 20.54 -20.34 -33.84
CA GLU A 105 20.84 -19.78 -35.16
C GLU A 105 22.03 -18.82 -35.10
N LEU A 106 22.09 -17.97 -34.07
CA LEU A 106 23.19 -17.02 -33.88
C LEU A 106 24.53 -17.70 -33.62
N ILE A 107 24.55 -18.85 -32.95
CA ILE A 107 25.77 -19.57 -32.60
C ILE A 107 26.25 -20.48 -33.73
N PHE A 108 25.35 -21.24 -34.36
CA PHE A 108 25.72 -22.32 -35.29
C PHE A 108 25.60 -21.94 -36.76
N GLY A 109 24.94 -20.83 -37.11
CA GLY A 109 24.98 -20.22 -38.45
C GLY A 109 24.73 -21.21 -39.61
N GLY A 110 23.53 -21.79 -39.68
CA GLY A 110 23.15 -22.70 -40.78
C GLY A 110 22.28 -23.91 -40.41
N ILE A 111 21.68 -23.94 -39.22
CA ILE A 111 20.81 -25.06 -38.80
C ILE A 111 19.48 -25.03 -39.55
N GLU A 112 19.00 -26.19 -40.00
CA GLU A 112 17.68 -26.34 -40.61
C GLU A 112 16.56 -25.88 -39.66
N PHE A 113 15.57 -25.18 -40.22
CA PHE A 113 14.45 -24.61 -39.46
C PHE A 113 13.74 -25.62 -38.55
N GLY A 114 13.58 -26.87 -39.01
CA GLY A 114 12.93 -27.94 -38.24
C GLY A 114 13.70 -28.29 -36.97
N LEU A 115 15.01 -28.47 -37.04
CA LEU A 115 15.86 -28.76 -35.88
C LEU A 115 15.87 -27.61 -34.88
N ARG A 116 15.91 -26.37 -35.39
CA ARG A 116 15.84 -25.16 -34.58
C ARG A 116 14.53 -25.06 -33.80
N LEU A 117 13.41 -25.39 -34.43
CA LEU A 117 12.10 -25.42 -33.79
C LEU A 117 12.02 -26.53 -32.72
N VAL A 118 12.47 -27.74 -33.05
CA VAL A 118 12.46 -28.88 -32.12
C VAL A 118 13.34 -28.60 -30.90
N LEU A 119 14.54 -28.04 -31.08
CA LEU A 119 15.41 -27.65 -29.97
C LEU A 119 14.83 -26.50 -29.14
N GLY A 120 14.20 -25.50 -29.77
CA GLY A 120 13.50 -24.44 -29.06
C GLY A 120 12.39 -24.96 -28.15
N ILE A 121 11.58 -25.89 -28.65
CA ILE A 121 10.52 -26.55 -27.87
C ILE A 121 11.15 -27.41 -26.76
N PHE A 122 12.20 -28.17 -27.04
CA PHE A 122 12.88 -28.99 -26.03
C PHE A 122 13.43 -28.15 -24.87
N CYS A 123 14.12 -27.04 -25.16
CA CYS A 123 14.60 -26.10 -24.14
C CYS A 123 13.44 -25.50 -23.33
N ALA A 124 12.35 -25.10 -23.98
CA ALA A 124 11.17 -24.57 -23.31
C ALA A 124 10.50 -25.61 -22.39
N LEU A 125 10.47 -26.88 -22.78
CA LEU A 125 9.94 -27.97 -21.95
C LEU A 125 10.78 -28.19 -20.70
N VAL A 126 12.12 -28.20 -20.82
CA VAL A 126 13.01 -28.37 -19.67
C VAL A 126 12.83 -27.23 -18.67
N ILE A 127 12.78 -25.98 -19.14
CA ILE A 127 12.54 -24.79 -18.30
C ILE A 127 11.14 -24.85 -17.68
N GLY A 128 10.12 -25.21 -18.46
CA GLY A 128 8.75 -25.33 -17.98
C GLY A 128 8.59 -26.36 -16.87
N VAL A 129 9.26 -27.53 -16.97
CA VAL A 129 9.26 -28.54 -15.92
C VAL A 129 9.97 -28.04 -14.66
N ALA A 130 11.11 -27.36 -14.81
CA ALA A 130 11.85 -26.80 -13.68
C ALA A 130 11.04 -25.75 -12.92
N GLU A 131 10.43 -24.80 -13.62
CA GLU A 131 9.63 -23.73 -13.03
C GLU A 131 8.31 -24.24 -12.44
N MET A 132 7.63 -25.20 -13.10
CA MET A 132 6.39 -25.79 -12.59
C MET A 132 6.62 -26.58 -11.29
N TYR A 133 7.75 -27.27 -11.16
CA TYR A 133 8.12 -27.92 -9.91
C TYR A 133 8.31 -26.90 -8.76
N PHE A 134 8.98 -25.78 -9.04
CA PHE A 134 9.21 -24.73 -8.04
C PHE A 134 7.89 -24.07 -7.60
N LEU A 135 7.00 -23.76 -8.55
CA LEU A 135 5.71 -23.15 -8.28
C LEU A 135 4.82 -24.06 -7.41
N LEU A 136 4.74 -25.35 -7.74
CA LEU A 136 3.98 -26.32 -6.94
C LEU A 136 4.51 -26.46 -5.52
N LYS A 137 5.85 -26.45 -5.35
CA LYS A 137 6.46 -26.49 -4.02
C LYS A 137 6.15 -25.24 -3.21
N LYS A 138 6.19 -24.06 -3.84
CA LYS A 138 5.86 -22.79 -3.18
C LYS A 138 4.39 -22.72 -2.75
N LEU A 139 3.47 -23.18 -3.58
CA LEU A 139 2.05 -23.27 -3.22
C LEU A 139 1.81 -24.20 -2.01
N ASN A 140 2.49 -25.35 -1.95
CA ASN A 140 2.38 -26.28 -0.81
C ASN A 140 2.98 -25.68 0.49
N GLU A 141 4.08 -24.93 0.39
CA GLU A 141 4.64 -24.19 1.53
C GLU A 141 3.67 -23.11 2.04
N GLU A 142 3.00 -22.38 1.14
CA GLU A 142 1.99 -21.36 1.46
C GLU A 142 0.74 -21.98 2.12
N GLU A 143 0.23 -23.10 1.61
CA GLU A 143 -0.92 -23.82 2.20
C GLU A 143 -0.64 -24.22 3.67
N LYS A 144 0.56 -24.75 3.94
CA LYS A 144 0.99 -25.11 5.29
C LYS A 144 1.08 -23.88 6.19
N ALA A 145 1.64 -22.77 5.71
CA ALA A 145 1.72 -21.52 6.47
C ALA A 145 0.31 -21.00 6.84
N ILE A 146 -0.62 -20.99 5.89
CA ILE A 146 -2.01 -20.56 6.10
C ILE A 146 -2.72 -21.47 7.12
N SER A 147 -2.52 -22.80 7.03
CA SER A 147 -3.10 -23.76 7.98
C SER A 147 -2.58 -23.58 9.41
N SER A 148 -1.30 -23.21 9.57
CA SER A 148 -0.68 -22.97 10.88
C SER A 148 -1.18 -21.67 11.54
N LEU A 149 -1.45 -20.63 10.73
CA LEU A 149 -2.05 -19.38 11.20
C LEU A 149 -3.48 -19.62 11.68
N LYS A 150 -4.28 -20.36 10.89
CA LYS A 150 -5.68 -20.68 11.24
C LYS A 150 -5.80 -21.45 12.56
N LYS A 151 -4.82 -22.30 12.88
CA LYS A 151 -4.77 -23.04 14.15
C LYS A 151 -4.54 -22.12 15.37
N SER A 152 -3.96 -20.93 15.18
CA SER A 152 -3.77 -19.95 16.25
C SER A 152 -4.98 -19.04 16.49
N THR A 153 -5.96 -19.02 15.56
CA THR A 153 -7.11 -18.10 15.59
C THR A 153 -8.42 -18.78 16.00
N GLU A 154 -8.45 -20.11 16.21
CA GLU A 154 -9.63 -20.73 16.83
C GLU A 154 -9.71 -20.41 18.33
N PRO A 155 -10.88 -19.97 18.84
CA PRO A 155 -11.03 -19.51 20.20
C PRO A 155 -10.89 -20.67 21.18
N VAL A 156 -10.10 -20.45 22.22
CA VAL A 156 -10.13 -21.23 23.46
C VAL A 156 -11.60 -21.36 23.89
N LYS A 157 -12.17 -22.56 23.74
CA LYS A 157 -13.48 -22.89 24.30
C LYS A 157 -13.43 -22.65 25.81
N LYS A 158 -14.17 -21.64 26.27
CA LYS A 158 -14.43 -21.36 27.68
C LYS A 158 -14.94 -22.63 28.36
N ASN A 159 -14.11 -23.27 29.17
CA ASN A 159 -14.58 -24.15 30.23
C ASN A 159 -15.01 -23.27 31.40
N GLU A 160 -16.20 -22.69 31.31
CA GLU A 160 -16.84 -22.05 32.45
C GLU A 160 -17.49 -23.14 33.32
N LYS A 161 -16.68 -23.76 34.17
CA LYS A 161 -17.15 -24.43 35.38
C LYS A 161 -16.32 -23.93 36.55
N MET A 162 -17.02 -23.57 37.61
CA MET A 162 -16.54 -23.29 38.97
C MET A 162 -16.09 -21.86 39.25
N LEU A 163 -17.03 -20.99 39.62
CA LEU A 163 -17.02 -20.34 40.94
C LEU A 163 -18.41 -19.75 41.26
N LYS A 164 -19.23 -20.48 42.03
CA LYS A 164 -20.33 -19.85 42.78
C LYS A 164 -19.72 -19.23 44.04
N PRO A 165 -19.97 -17.96 44.36
CA PRO A 165 -19.60 -17.42 45.66
C PRO A 165 -20.58 -17.96 46.72
N HIS A 166 -20.00 -18.51 47.79
CA HIS A 166 -20.63 -18.63 49.09
C HIS A 166 -20.86 -17.23 49.67
N SER A 167 -21.82 -17.11 50.60
CA SER A 167 -22.30 -15.92 51.34
C SER A 167 -23.38 -15.16 50.55
N GLU A 168 -24.61 -14.97 51.03
CA GLU A 168 -25.16 -14.89 52.40
C GLU A 168 -26.60 -15.43 52.38
#